data_AF-A0A8H4RKH3-F1
#
_entry.id   AF-A0A8H4RKH3-F1
#
_cell.length_a   1.000
_cell.length_b   1.000
_cell.length_c   1.000
_cell.angle_alpha   90.00
_cell.angle_beta   90.00
_cell.angle_gamma   90.00
#
_symmetry.space_group_name_H-M   'P 1'
#
loop_
_entity.id
_entity.type
_entity.pdbx_description
1 polymer ?
#
loop_
_entity_poly.entity_id
_entity_poly.type
_entity_poly.pdbx_seq_one_letter_code
_entity_poly.pdbx_strand_id
1 'polypeptide(L)'
;MGASGLGVLMDEGLSFDINDENSEVAKVEENDSHEWKVTVERSIALMDNVLRNVTTLEAGISEFEDTVFASVADDPEISSRGADEREIARPAKLARRLQDILQIHVPNHVTESQKLVSKYGRPSRLIRYWLPAGILVLSSTTILRILVNKKAEIIEWIRDFGTTVRDFWFNWIVEPTMKVIGTIRHDKDSAIAIMSKESLKGDRDSLERMVVDFAIDNPQSTNSGTGSLSEAQIAEIRAKVAEGDLTPVLRAYEKDLRKPFIGTVRGDLVRTLLIQVQKTKVDVQVALSGIDSLLKSQELVFGFVGLTPGVLVCFAAFRYLGSVFGSRKGLRQGRKAGQTVRVLRNIDRILTLAAPTQNGVLSYKDHGLLLCEVHVLRQRAHKLFPGDIQREFLEDVSDLCNINTGIQQQLKVLDRIRWGYSKWLR
;
A
#
# COMPACT_ATOMS: atom_id res chain seq x y z
N MET A 1 42.33 7.41 16.63
CA MET A 1 42.89 6.18 17.22
C MET A 1 41.99 4.98 16.99
N GLY A 2 40.76 4.89 17.51
CA GLY A 2 39.89 3.72 17.26
C GLY A 2 39.69 3.33 15.79
N ALA A 3 39.55 4.31 14.88
CA ALA A 3 39.50 4.03 13.45
C ALA A 3 40.86 3.54 12.89
N SER A 4 42.00 4.17 13.23
CA SER A 4 43.33 3.65 12.84
C SER A 4 43.56 2.24 13.36
N GLY A 5 43.26 1.96 14.62
CA GLY A 5 43.45 0.62 15.20
C GLY A 5 42.66 -0.44 14.45
N LEU A 6 41.41 -0.14 14.07
CA LEU A 6 40.60 -1.03 13.24
C LEU A 6 41.19 -1.22 11.84
N GLY A 7 41.71 -0.15 11.23
CA GLY A 7 42.35 -0.22 9.93
C GLY A 7 43.64 -1.04 9.94
N VAL A 8 44.51 -0.81 10.94
CA VAL A 8 45.75 -1.57 11.16
C VAL A 8 45.44 -3.05 11.39
N LEU A 9 44.46 -3.39 12.23
CA LEU A 9 44.11 -4.79 12.47
C LEU A 9 43.57 -5.50 11.23
N MET A 10 42.81 -4.80 10.39
CA MET A 10 42.20 -5.42 9.22
C MET A 10 43.17 -5.54 8.04
N ASP A 11 44.10 -4.60 7.88
CA ASP A 11 45.08 -4.60 6.79
C ASP A 11 46.29 -5.50 7.14
N GLU A 12 46.82 -5.38 8.35
CA GLU A 12 48.07 -6.04 8.77
C GLU A 12 47.84 -7.29 9.65
N GLY A 13 46.71 -7.35 10.36
CA GLY A 13 46.41 -8.45 11.28
C GLY A 13 45.56 -9.58 10.68
N LEU A 14 44.87 -9.34 9.57
CA LEU A 14 43.93 -10.30 8.96
C LEU A 14 44.21 -10.58 7.47
N SER A 15 45.28 -10.02 6.91
CA SER A 15 45.82 -10.41 5.61
C SER A 15 46.53 -11.76 5.72
N PHE A 16 45.72 -12.82 5.81
CA PHE A 16 46.20 -14.15 5.45
C PHE A 16 46.34 -14.14 3.93
N ASP A 17 47.54 -13.79 3.45
CA ASP A 17 47.88 -13.92 2.04
C ASP A 17 48.01 -15.41 1.70
N ILE A 18 46.88 -16.12 1.74
CA ILE A 18 46.75 -17.45 1.15
C ILE A 18 46.59 -17.17 -0.33
N ASN A 19 47.73 -16.94 -0.99
CA ASN A 19 47.80 -16.66 -2.41
C ASN A 19 47.23 -17.85 -3.17
N ASP A 20 45.99 -17.73 -3.65
CA ASP A 20 45.34 -18.74 -4.47
C ASP A 20 45.80 -18.56 -5.92
N GLU A 21 46.54 -19.56 -6.37
CA GLU A 21 46.86 -19.96 -7.74
C GLU A 21 47.97 -19.27 -8.55
N ASN A 22 48.94 -20.13 -8.88
CA ASN A 22 49.83 -20.16 -10.05
C ASN A 22 51.10 -19.28 -10.03
N SER A 23 52.16 -19.78 -9.38
CA SER A 23 53.37 -20.25 -10.07
C SER A 23 54.39 -20.87 -9.10
N GLU A 24 55.05 -21.93 -9.57
CA GLU A 24 56.24 -22.60 -8.98
C GLU A 24 55.99 -23.69 -7.91
N VAL A 25 55.39 -24.77 -8.40
CA VAL A 25 55.43 -26.11 -7.81
C VAL A 25 56.88 -26.55 -7.53
N ALA A 26 57.12 -27.00 -6.29
CA ALA A 26 58.21 -27.87 -5.80
C ALA A 26 59.33 -27.30 -4.90
N LYS A 27 59.25 -26.05 -4.38
CA LYS A 27 60.16 -25.59 -3.29
C LYS A 27 59.49 -24.93 -2.08
N VAL A 28 58.15 -24.88 -2.05
CA VAL A 28 57.40 -23.90 -1.25
C VAL A 28 56.75 -24.49 0.02
N GLU A 29 56.61 -25.82 0.16
CA GLU A 29 55.82 -26.43 1.25
C GLU A 29 56.37 -26.19 2.68
N GLU A 30 57.68 -26.04 2.88
CA GLU A 30 58.24 -25.69 4.20
C GLU A 30 58.15 -24.18 4.52
N ASN A 31 58.20 -23.33 3.49
CA ASN A 31 58.22 -21.87 3.68
C ASN A 31 56.80 -21.35 4.00
N ASP A 32 55.79 -21.87 3.30
CA ASP A 32 54.38 -21.53 3.55
C ASP A 32 53.93 -21.91 4.96
N SER A 33 54.41 -23.06 5.48
CA SER A 33 54.04 -23.50 6.84
C SER A 33 54.60 -22.61 7.95
N HIS A 34 55.66 -21.85 7.69
CA HIS A 34 56.20 -20.89 8.65
C HIS A 34 55.60 -19.50 8.45
N GLU A 35 55.19 -19.14 7.23
CA GLU A 35 54.62 -17.85 6.90
C GLU A 35 53.28 -17.59 7.61
N TRP A 36 52.34 -18.54 7.58
CA TRP A 36 51.06 -18.37 8.28
C TRP A 36 51.23 -18.31 9.80
N LYS A 37 52.21 -19.03 10.37
CA LYS A 37 52.51 -19.00 11.81
C LYS A 37 52.98 -17.60 12.24
N VAL A 38 53.86 -17.00 11.44
CA VAL A 38 54.35 -15.63 11.66
C VAL A 38 53.22 -14.61 11.52
N THR A 39 52.34 -14.77 10.53
CA THR A 39 51.17 -13.89 10.37
C THR A 39 50.22 -14.00 11.57
N VAL A 40 50.00 -15.21 12.09
CA VAL A 40 49.19 -15.42 13.30
C VAL A 40 49.85 -14.78 14.53
N GLU A 41 51.15 -14.98 14.75
CA GLU A 41 51.89 -14.36 15.87
C GLU A 41 51.84 -12.83 15.81
N ARG A 42 52.09 -12.25 14.62
CA ARG A 42 51.99 -10.82 14.36
C ARG A 42 50.57 -10.30 14.59
N SER A 43 49.54 -11.01 14.16
CA SER A 43 48.14 -10.62 14.37
C SER A 43 47.77 -10.57 15.85
N ILE A 44 48.25 -11.52 16.66
CA ILE A 44 47.97 -11.59 18.10
C ILE A 44 48.69 -10.44 18.82
N ALA A 45 49.94 -10.17 18.46
CA ALA A 45 50.69 -9.04 18.99
C ALA A 45 50.05 -7.69 18.62
N LEU A 46 49.59 -7.54 17.37
CA LEU A 46 48.86 -6.36 16.92
C LEU A 46 47.56 -6.18 17.70
N MET A 47 46.76 -7.24 17.89
CA MET A 47 45.51 -7.19 18.67
C MET A 47 45.75 -6.74 20.11
N ASP A 48 46.77 -7.27 20.77
CA ASP A 48 47.14 -6.91 22.15
C ASP A 48 47.56 -5.43 22.26
N ASN A 49 48.49 -5.00 21.40
CA ASN A 49 49.03 -3.64 21.42
C ASN A 49 47.99 -2.58 21.01
N VAL A 50 47.16 -2.87 20.00
CA VAL A 50 46.06 -1.98 19.59
C VAL A 50 45.05 -1.84 20.72
N LEU A 51 44.64 -2.92 21.38
CA LEU A 51 43.64 -2.83 22.47
C LEU A 51 44.15 -2.07 23.70
N ARG A 52 45.46 -2.11 23.98
CA ARG A 52 46.08 -1.35 25.09
C ARG A 52 46.19 0.15 24.79
N ASN A 53 46.48 0.50 23.54
CA ASN A 53 46.81 1.87 23.15
C ASN A 53 45.66 2.63 22.47
N VAL A 54 44.55 1.98 22.10
CA VAL A 54 43.44 2.65 21.37
C VAL A 54 42.66 3.65 22.24
N THR A 55 42.66 3.47 23.57
CA THR A 55 41.89 4.30 24.51
C THR A 55 42.68 5.48 25.09
N THR A 56 44.00 5.55 24.85
CA THR A 56 44.87 6.64 25.30
C THR A 56 44.70 7.87 24.41
N LEU A 57 43.75 8.75 24.75
CA LEU A 57 43.38 9.96 24.00
C LEU A 57 44.46 11.03 23.84
N GLU A 58 45.64 10.85 24.44
CA GLU A 58 46.69 11.86 24.55
C GLU A 58 47.68 11.86 23.37
N ALA A 59 47.81 10.75 22.64
CA ALA A 59 48.75 10.62 21.52
C ALA A 59 48.14 11.04 20.17
N GLY A 60 48.98 11.58 19.28
CA GLY A 60 48.62 11.85 17.89
C GLY A 60 48.35 10.58 17.08
N ILE A 61 47.65 10.67 15.94
CA ILE A 61 47.31 9.48 15.13
C ILE A 61 48.57 8.81 14.54
N SER A 62 49.53 9.60 14.05
CA SER A 62 50.82 9.09 13.54
C SER A 62 51.64 8.47 14.66
N GLU A 63 51.71 9.13 15.82
CA GLU A 63 52.44 8.67 17.00
C GLU A 63 51.86 7.35 17.54
N PHE A 64 50.54 7.17 17.48
CA PHE A 64 49.89 5.90 17.78
C PHE A 64 50.29 4.79 16.81
N GLU A 65 50.27 5.06 15.50
CA GLU A 65 50.66 4.08 14.48
C GLU A 65 52.14 3.67 14.67
N ASP A 66 53.04 4.65 14.82
CA ASP A 66 54.47 4.41 15.06
C ASP A 66 54.72 3.62 16.35
N THR A 67 53.99 3.93 17.43
CA THR A 67 54.10 3.21 18.71
C THR A 67 53.61 1.76 18.60
N VAL A 68 52.51 1.53 17.87
CA VAL A 68 51.98 0.16 17.65
C VAL A 68 52.94 -0.65 16.80
N PHE A 69 53.49 -0.08 15.72
CA PHE A 69 54.45 -0.82 14.88
C PHE A 69 55.80 -1.05 15.59
N ALA A 70 56.31 -0.07 16.36
CA ALA A 70 57.51 -0.24 17.17
C ALA A 70 57.34 -1.32 18.24
N SER A 71 56.21 -1.30 18.98
CA SER A 71 55.92 -2.30 20.02
C SER A 71 55.71 -3.71 19.48
N VAL A 72 55.26 -3.86 18.23
CA VAL A 72 55.16 -5.17 17.55
C VAL A 72 56.52 -5.62 17.02
N ALA A 73 57.36 -4.71 16.51
CA ALA A 73 58.72 -5.03 16.08
C ALA A 73 59.62 -5.46 17.25
N ASP A 74 59.49 -4.78 18.39
CA ASP A 74 60.24 -5.05 19.62
C ASP A 74 59.66 -6.22 20.44
N ASP A 75 58.59 -6.89 19.96
CA ASP A 75 57.98 -8.00 20.68
C ASP A 75 58.98 -9.17 20.77
N PRO A 76 59.38 -9.62 21.98
CA PRO A 76 60.37 -10.67 22.16
C PRO A 76 59.94 -12.00 21.53
N GLU A 77 58.64 -12.24 21.33
CA GLU A 77 58.13 -13.45 20.66
C GLU A 77 58.34 -13.41 19.14
N ILE A 78 58.33 -12.22 18.52
CA ILE A 78 58.56 -12.01 17.08
C ILE A 78 60.06 -11.82 16.77
N SER A 79 60.77 -11.14 17.67
CA SER A 79 62.22 -10.85 17.56
C SER A 79 63.13 -12.05 17.91
N SER A 80 62.65 -13.04 18.67
CA SER A 80 63.41 -14.27 19.03
C SER A 80 63.48 -15.31 17.90
N ARG A 81 63.48 -14.85 16.65
CA ARG A 81 63.59 -15.62 15.40
C ARG A 81 64.89 -16.45 15.27
N GLY A 82 65.81 -16.37 16.24
CA GLY A 82 67.10 -17.06 16.24
C GLY A 82 67.49 -17.82 17.52
N ALA A 83 66.61 -17.93 18.52
CA ALA A 83 66.94 -18.66 19.76
C ALA A 83 66.13 -19.97 19.86
N ASP A 84 66.84 -21.05 20.11
CA ASP A 84 66.46 -22.47 20.21
C ASP A 84 65.42 -22.81 21.32
N GLU A 85 64.37 -22.00 21.50
CA GLU A 85 63.24 -22.33 22.38
C GLU A 85 62.25 -23.24 21.64
N ARG A 86 62.22 -24.50 22.09
CA ARG A 86 61.32 -25.61 21.68
C ARG A 86 59.97 -25.12 21.17
N GLU A 87 59.70 -25.38 19.88
CA GLU A 87 58.47 -25.02 19.16
C GLU A 87 57.17 -25.42 19.90
N ILE A 88 57.23 -26.41 20.79
CA ILE A 88 56.11 -26.94 21.58
C ILE A 88 55.57 -25.91 22.59
N ALA A 89 56.38 -24.96 23.08
CA ALA A 89 55.96 -23.98 24.09
C ALA A 89 55.34 -22.69 23.51
N ARG A 90 55.57 -22.41 22.22
CA ARG A 90 55.09 -21.21 21.53
C ARG A 90 53.55 -21.14 21.40
N PRO A 91 52.84 -22.20 20.93
CA PRO A 91 51.38 -22.14 20.81
C PRO A 91 50.69 -22.00 22.18
N ALA A 92 51.28 -22.56 23.24
CA ALA A 92 50.76 -22.42 24.60
C ALA A 92 50.90 -20.99 25.15
N LYS A 93 51.98 -20.26 24.81
CA LYS A 93 52.15 -18.84 25.14
C LYS A 93 51.16 -17.96 24.38
N LEU A 94 51.01 -18.17 23.06
CA LEU A 94 50.03 -17.45 22.23
C LEU A 94 48.59 -17.70 22.69
N ALA A 95 48.25 -18.94 23.06
CA ALA A 95 46.93 -19.27 23.60
C ALA A 95 46.63 -18.53 24.91
N ARG A 96 47.61 -18.40 25.81
CA ARG A 96 47.47 -17.59 27.04
C ARG A 96 47.30 -16.12 26.72
N ARG A 97 48.07 -15.58 25.76
CA ARG A 97 47.94 -14.18 25.33
C ARG A 97 46.56 -13.90 24.74
N LEU A 98 46.05 -14.79 23.89
CA LEU A 98 44.68 -14.73 23.38
C LEU A 98 43.64 -14.80 24.52
N GLN A 99 43.86 -15.66 25.50
CA GLN A 99 42.99 -15.76 26.67
C GLN A 99 43.00 -14.46 27.49
N ASP A 100 44.16 -13.84 27.68
CA ASP A 100 44.29 -12.55 28.37
C ASP A 100 43.65 -11.40 27.58
N ILE A 101 43.76 -11.42 26.24
CA ILE A 101 43.04 -10.47 25.37
C ILE A 101 41.53 -10.60 25.59
N LEU A 102 41.01 -11.84 25.57
CA LEU A 102 39.58 -12.11 25.73
C LEU A 102 39.05 -11.80 27.13
N GLN A 103 39.80 -12.12 28.18
CA GLN A 103 39.34 -11.97 29.56
C GLN A 103 39.57 -10.56 30.14
N ILE A 104 40.62 -9.86 29.71
CA ILE A 104 41.05 -8.61 30.34
C ILE A 104 40.93 -7.44 29.36
N HIS A 105 41.59 -7.51 28.21
CA HIS A 105 41.71 -6.36 27.30
C HIS A 105 40.38 -5.98 26.64
N VAL A 106 39.60 -6.96 26.16
CA VAL A 106 38.30 -6.70 25.53
C VAL A 106 37.28 -6.10 26.51
N PRO A 107 37.03 -6.68 27.71
CA PRO A 107 36.11 -6.07 28.68
C PRO A 107 36.56 -4.67 29.12
N ASN A 108 37.85 -4.47 29.37
CA ASN A 108 38.37 -3.16 29.74
C ASN A 108 38.12 -2.12 28.65
N HIS A 109 38.44 -2.43 27.39
CA HIS A 109 38.16 -1.57 26.24
C HIS A 109 36.66 -1.22 26.13
N VAL A 110 35.76 -2.19 26.35
CA VAL A 110 34.31 -1.95 26.34
C VAL A 110 33.90 -0.98 27.43
N THR A 111 34.40 -1.14 28.66
CA THR A 111 34.05 -0.24 29.78
C THR A 111 34.58 1.18 29.57
N GLU A 112 35.81 1.33 29.06
CA GLU A 112 36.40 2.63 28.77
C GLU A 112 35.69 3.34 27.62
N SER A 113 35.37 2.61 26.56
CA SER A 113 34.58 3.13 25.44
C SER A 113 33.19 3.60 25.91
N GLN A 114 32.52 2.85 26.79
CA GLN A 114 31.24 3.28 27.37
C GLN A 114 31.37 4.55 28.19
N LYS A 115 32.43 4.71 28.99
CA LYS A 115 32.71 5.95 29.73
C LYS A 115 32.89 7.14 28.78
N LEU A 116 33.66 6.96 27.71
CA LEU A 116 33.88 8.00 26.68
C LEU A 116 32.58 8.36 25.95
N VAL A 117 31.77 7.36 25.59
CA VAL A 117 30.46 7.58 24.97
C VAL A 117 29.51 8.29 25.93
N SER A 118 29.57 8.03 27.23
CA SER A 118 28.73 8.74 28.20
C SER A 118 29.14 10.22 28.35
N LYS A 119 30.44 10.52 28.27
CA LYS A 119 31.00 11.86 28.43
C LYS A 119 30.83 12.73 27.18
N TYR A 120 31.03 12.16 25.98
CA TYR A 120 31.04 12.89 24.71
C TYR A 120 29.87 12.53 23.77
N GLY A 121 28.99 11.63 24.19
CA GLY A 121 27.88 11.15 23.39
C GLY A 121 26.69 12.10 23.34
N ARG A 122 25.57 11.60 22.84
CA ARG A 122 24.36 12.40 22.66
C ARG A 122 23.73 12.74 24.02
N PRO A 123 23.36 14.01 24.27
CA PRO A 123 22.68 14.40 25.50
C PRO A 123 21.37 13.62 25.65
N SER A 124 21.01 13.31 26.91
CA SER A 124 19.84 12.50 27.25
C SER A 124 18.54 13.13 26.71
N ARG A 125 17.49 12.30 26.54
CA ARG A 125 16.19 12.77 26.02
C ARG A 125 15.59 13.87 26.89
N LEU A 126 15.85 13.86 28.19
CA LEU A 126 15.42 14.91 29.12
C LEU A 126 16.04 16.26 28.77
N ILE A 127 17.36 16.29 28.49
CA ILE A 127 18.07 17.50 28.05
C ILE A 127 17.67 17.91 26.63
N ARG A 128 17.12 17.01 25.81
CA ARG A 128 16.64 17.35 24.47
C ARG A 128 15.21 17.91 24.46
N TYR A 129 14.36 17.42 25.37
CA TYR A 129 12.93 17.77 25.40
C TYR A 129 12.54 18.67 26.57
N TRP A 130 13.49 19.19 27.35
CA TRP A 130 13.19 20.08 28.48
C TRP A 130 12.39 21.32 28.06
N LEU A 131 12.67 21.88 26.88
CA LEU A 131 12.02 23.09 26.38
C LEU A 131 10.56 22.81 25.97
N PRO A 132 10.25 21.85 25.08
CA PRO A 132 8.86 21.50 24.79
C PRO A 132 8.12 20.91 26.00
N ALA A 133 8.79 20.18 26.88
CA ALA A 133 8.20 19.71 28.14
C ALA A 133 7.89 20.87 29.09
N GLY A 134 8.78 21.85 29.20
CA GLY A 134 8.57 23.06 29.98
C GLY A 134 7.39 23.88 29.45
N ILE A 135 7.30 24.08 28.12
CA ILE A 135 6.15 24.70 27.48
C ILE A 135 4.85 23.92 27.77
N LEU A 136 4.88 22.59 27.68
CA LEU A 136 3.72 21.75 27.98
C LEU A 136 3.29 21.87 29.44
N VAL A 137 4.23 21.89 30.39
CA VAL A 137 3.92 22.04 31.81
C VAL A 137 3.35 23.43 32.10
N LEU A 138 3.93 24.49 31.53
CA LEU A 138 3.42 25.86 31.67
C LEU A 138 2.03 26.05 31.03
N SER A 139 1.81 25.45 29.85
CA SER A 139 0.50 25.44 29.18
C SER A 139 -0.47 24.40 29.72
N SER A 140 -0.03 23.51 30.61
CA SER A 140 -0.90 22.46 31.17
C SER A 140 -2.06 23.07 31.94
N THR A 141 -1.85 24.18 32.63
CA THR A 141 -2.90 24.86 33.40
C THR A 141 -3.97 25.47 32.48
N THR A 142 -3.58 26.09 31.36
CA THR A 142 -4.52 26.64 30.37
C THR A 142 -5.25 25.55 29.60
N ILE A 143 -4.55 24.48 29.17
CA ILE A 143 -5.15 23.32 28.52
C ILE A 143 -6.16 22.65 29.45
N LEU A 144 -5.79 22.40 30.72
CA LEU A 144 -6.69 21.80 31.71
C LEU A 144 -7.89 22.70 31.98
N ARG A 145 -7.70 24.02 32.07
CA ARG A 145 -8.79 24.98 32.30
C ARG A 145 -9.76 25.03 31.13
N ILE A 146 -9.27 24.98 29.89
CA ILE A 146 -10.11 24.87 28.68
C ILE A 146 -10.87 23.56 28.69
N LEU A 147 -10.20 22.44 28.96
CA LEU A 147 -10.78 21.10 28.91
C LEU A 147 -11.85 20.90 30.00
N VAL A 148 -11.63 21.45 31.20
CA VAL A 148 -12.59 21.40 32.31
C VAL A 148 -13.75 22.38 32.12
N ASN A 149 -13.48 23.63 31.68
CA ASN A 149 -14.54 24.63 31.47
C ASN A 149 -15.40 24.33 30.23
N LYS A 150 -14.82 23.77 29.17
CA LYS A 150 -15.51 23.44 27.91
C LYS A 150 -15.84 21.96 27.78
N LYS A 151 -15.82 21.17 28.87
CA LYS A 151 -16.19 19.75 28.83
C LYS A 151 -17.61 19.55 28.28
N ALA A 152 -18.53 20.44 28.61
CA ALA A 152 -19.91 20.40 28.14
C ALA A 152 -19.97 20.63 26.62
N GLU A 153 -19.29 21.67 26.13
CA GLU A 153 -19.18 21.97 24.69
C GLU A 153 -18.50 20.82 23.92
N ILE A 154 -17.48 20.17 24.48
CA ILE A 154 -16.79 19.03 23.84
C ILE A 154 -17.73 17.83 23.76
N ILE A 155 -18.47 17.54 24.83
CA ILE A 155 -19.45 16.44 24.85
C ILE A 155 -20.58 16.71 23.86
N GLU A 156 -21.05 17.95 23.79
CA GLU A 156 -22.05 18.39 22.81
C GLU A 156 -21.51 18.23 21.39
N TRP A 157 -20.29 18.70 21.12
CA TRP A 157 -19.68 18.56 19.79
C TRP A 157 -19.47 17.10 19.37
N ILE A 158 -19.10 16.21 20.31
CA ILE A 158 -19.01 14.77 20.05
C ILE A 158 -20.39 14.17 19.79
N ARG A 159 -21.40 14.58 20.56
CA ARG A 159 -22.78 14.13 20.40
C ARG A 159 -23.34 14.57 19.05
N ASP A 160 -23.14 15.83 18.68
CA ASP A 160 -23.57 16.44 17.43
C ASP A 160 -22.83 15.86 16.22
N PHE A 161 -21.53 15.56 16.38
CA PHE A 161 -20.80 14.82 15.36
C PHE A 161 -21.37 13.41 15.20
N GLY A 162 -21.67 12.72 16.31
CA GLY A 162 -22.27 11.40 16.29
C GLY A 162 -23.67 11.37 15.67
N THR A 163 -24.51 12.37 15.94
CA THR A 163 -25.82 12.50 15.29
C THR A 163 -25.67 12.83 13.81
N THR A 164 -24.77 13.74 13.44
CA THR A 164 -24.49 14.07 12.03
C THR A 164 -24.01 12.86 11.23
N VAL A 165 -23.11 12.04 11.79
CA VAL A 165 -22.65 10.79 11.15
C VAL A 165 -23.79 9.79 11.00
N ARG A 166 -24.65 9.67 12.02
CA ARG A 166 -25.84 8.80 11.97
C ARG A 166 -26.80 9.26 10.87
N ASP A 167 -27.14 10.54 10.85
CA ASP A 167 -28.10 11.12 9.90
C ASP A 167 -27.55 11.05 8.47
N PHE A 168 -26.25 11.28 8.30
CA PHE A 168 -25.57 11.04 7.03
C PHE A 168 -25.69 9.59 6.58
N TRP A 169 -25.40 8.62 7.46
CA TRP A 169 -25.48 7.19 7.12
C TRP A 169 -26.91 6.76 6.75
N PHE A 170 -27.91 7.17 7.52
CA PHE A 170 -29.30 6.79 7.24
C PHE A 170 -29.85 7.48 5.99
N ASN A 171 -29.74 8.80 5.89
CA ASN A 171 -30.38 9.55 4.81
C ASN A 171 -29.66 9.42 3.46
N TRP A 172 -28.33 9.28 3.45
CA TRP A 172 -27.53 9.30 2.22
C TRP A 172 -27.06 7.92 1.74
N ILE A 173 -27.10 6.89 2.60
CA ILE A 173 -26.64 5.54 2.24
C ILE A 173 -27.76 4.53 2.40
N VAL A 174 -28.36 4.41 3.59
CA VAL A 174 -29.36 3.37 3.86
C VAL A 174 -30.67 3.62 3.12
N GLU A 175 -31.26 4.82 3.24
CA GLU A 175 -32.54 5.11 2.60
C GLU A 175 -32.48 5.04 1.07
N PRO A 176 -31.46 5.61 0.39
CA PRO A 176 -31.35 5.50 -1.06
C PRO A 176 -31.07 4.07 -1.53
N THR A 177 -30.24 3.29 -0.81
CA THR A 177 -30.02 1.88 -1.15
C THR A 177 -31.28 1.03 -0.98
N MET A 178 -32.08 1.31 0.06
CA MET A 178 -33.36 0.63 0.30
C MET A 178 -34.40 0.99 -0.76
N LYS A 179 -34.43 2.23 -1.24
CA LYS A 179 -35.27 2.63 -2.38
C LYS A 179 -34.84 1.91 -3.66
N VAL A 180 -33.54 1.93 -3.99
CA VAL A 180 -33.01 1.25 -5.18
C VAL A 180 -33.27 -0.25 -5.14
N ILE A 181 -33.02 -0.93 -4.01
CA ILE A 181 -33.29 -2.37 -3.87
C ILE A 181 -34.80 -2.65 -3.94
N GLY A 182 -35.63 -1.76 -3.41
CA GLY A 182 -37.09 -1.84 -3.47
C GLY A 182 -37.62 -1.75 -4.90
N THR A 183 -37.12 -0.80 -5.69
CA THR A 183 -37.49 -0.61 -7.11
C THR A 183 -36.99 -1.75 -7.99
N ILE A 184 -35.84 -2.37 -7.68
CA ILE A 184 -35.33 -3.53 -8.42
C ILE A 184 -36.07 -4.82 -8.04
N ARG A 185 -36.41 -4.99 -6.76
CA ARG A 185 -37.05 -6.21 -6.23
C ARG A 185 -38.56 -6.25 -6.44
N HIS A 186 -39.24 -5.11 -6.51
CA HIS A 186 -40.63 -5.06 -6.97
C HIS A 186 -40.64 -5.36 -8.48
N ASP A 187 -40.96 -6.61 -8.75
CA ASP A 187 -41.10 -7.25 -10.04
C ASP A 187 -41.80 -6.34 -11.07
N LYS A 188 -41.06 -6.04 -12.14
CA LYS A 188 -41.42 -5.07 -13.19
C LYS A 188 -42.59 -5.53 -14.05
N ASP A 189 -42.97 -6.80 -13.95
CA ASP A 189 -43.99 -7.40 -14.83
C ASP A 189 -45.24 -7.89 -14.08
N SER A 190 -45.21 -8.14 -12.78
CA SER A 190 -46.32 -8.86 -12.13
C SER A 190 -47.41 -7.97 -11.53
N ALA A 191 -47.12 -6.83 -10.88
CA ALA A 191 -48.19 -6.04 -10.26
C ALA A 191 -49.04 -5.24 -11.26
N ILE A 192 -48.38 -4.59 -12.24
CA ILE A 192 -49.06 -3.74 -13.25
C ILE A 192 -49.78 -4.60 -14.28
N ALA A 193 -49.22 -5.77 -14.65
CA ALA A 193 -49.92 -6.69 -15.54
C ALA A 193 -51.09 -7.39 -14.84
N ILE A 194 -51.04 -7.71 -13.54
CA ILE A 194 -52.12 -8.48 -12.91
C ILE A 194 -53.38 -7.63 -12.67
N MET A 195 -53.26 -6.39 -12.15
CA MET A 195 -54.43 -5.51 -12.01
C MET A 195 -55.03 -5.09 -13.35
N SER A 196 -54.18 -4.77 -14.33
CA SER A 196 -54.66 -4.42 -15.67
C SER A 196 -55.24 -5.63 -16.39
N LYS A 197 -54.70 -6.84 -16.25
CA LYS A 197 -55.21 -8.04 -16.91
C LYS A 197 -56.53 -8.53 -16.32
N GLU A 198 -56.74 -8.44 -15.01
CA GLU A 198 -58.02 -8.78 -14.38
C GLU A 198 -59.11 -7.78 -14.78
N SER A 199 -58.82 -6.47 -14.72
CA SER A 199 -59.77 -5.42 -15.12
C SER A 199 -60.01 -5.40 -16.64
N LEU A 200 -58.99 -5.59 -17.47
CA LEU A 200 -59.15 -5.73 -18.93
C LEU A 200 -59.85 -7.03 -19.30
N LYS A 201 -59.73 -8.10 -18.52
CA LYS A 201 -60.46 -9.34 -18.80
C LYS A 201 -61.95 -9.16 -18.55
N GLY A 202 -62.33 -8.51 -17.44
CA GLY A 202 -63.72 -8.13 -17.19
C GLY A 202 -64.30 -7.21 -18.27
N ASP A 203 -63.54 -6.20 -18.70
CA ASP A 203 -63.96 -5.28 -19.76
C ASP A 203 -63.98 -5.96 -21.16
N ARG A 204 -63.06 -6.91 -21.43
CA ARG A 204 -63.05 -7.73 -22.67
C ARG A 204 -64.23 -8.70 -22.71
N ASP A 205 -64.53 -9.38 -21.62
CA ASP A 205 -65.69 -10.27 -21.53
C ASP A 205 -67.00 -9.49 -21.71
N SER A 206 -67.07 -8.26 -21.18
CA SER A 206 -68.21 -7.36 -21.37
C SER A 206 -68.35 -6.91 -22.83
N LEU A 207 -67.23 -6.53 -23.46
CA LEU A 207 -67.19 -6.15 -24.88
C LEU A 207 -67.58 -7.32 -25.80
N GLU A 208 -67.09 -8.53 -25.51
CA GLU A 208 -67.40 -9.75 -26.25
C GLU A 208 -68.91 -10.03 -26.25
N ARG A 209 -69.55 -9.97 -25.07
CA ARG A 209 -71.00 -10.13 -24.94
C ARG A 209 -71.75 -9.06 -25.73
N MET A 210 -71.32 -7.80 -25.62
CA MET A 210 -72.01 -6.68 -26.27
C MET A 210 -71.94 -6.75 -27.81
N VAL A 211 -70.80 -7.21 -28.36
CA VAL A 211 -70.61 -7.36 -29.81
C VAL A 211 -71.35 -8.59 -30.35
N VAL A 212 -71.36 -9.70 -29.60
CA VAL A 212 -72.13 -10.90 -29.96
C VAL A 212 -73.63 -10.59 -30.01
N ASP A 213 -74.16 -9.93 -28.97
CA ASP A 213 -75.56 -9.53 -28.93
C ASP A 213 -75.90 -8.57 -30.09
N PHE A 214 -75.00 -7.62 -30.40
CA PHE A 214 -75.19 -6.70 -31.53
C PHE A 214 -75.21 -7.41 -32.90
N ALA A 215 -74.38 -8.44 -33.09
CA ALA A 215 -74.36 -9.21 -34.33
C ALA A 215 -75.65 -10.04 -34.51
N ILE A 216 -76.20 -10.58 -33.43
CA ILE A 216 -77.48 -11.31 -33.42
C ILE A 216 -78.64 -10.38 -33.77
N ASP A 217 -78.66 -9.18 -33.20
CA ASP A 217 -79.71 -8.18 -33.42
C ASP A 217 -79.64 -7.56 -34.83
N ASN A 218 -78.46 -7.51 -35.46
CA ASN A 218 -78.22 -6.87 -36.76
C ASN A 218 -77.59 -7.80 -37.81
N PRO A 219 -78.29 -8.86 -38.27
CA PRO A 219 -77.76 -9.85 -39.22
C PRO A 219 -77.37 -9.24 -40.59
N GLN A 220 -77.97 -8.10 -40.96
CA GLN A 220 -77.66 -7.37 -42.20
C GLN A 220 -76.29 -6.71 -42.23
N SER A 221 -75.67 -6.49 -41.06
CA SER A 221 -74.35 -5.85 -40.94
C SER A 221 -73.20 -6.85 -41.05
N THR A 222 -73.50 -8.14 -40.88
CA THR A 222 -72.53 -9.21 -40.64
C THR A 222 -72.36 -10.12 -41.86
N ASN A 223 -72.39 -9.58 -43.09
CA ASN A 223 -72.15 -10.31 -44.36
C ASN A 223 -72.83 -11.70 -44.46
N SER A 224 -73.89 -11.94 -43.70
CA SER A 224 -74.61 -13.19 -43.62
C SER A 224 -76.03 -12.83 -43.99
N GLY A 225 -76.53 -13.43 -45.07
CA GLY A 225 -77.83 -13.09 -45.65
C GLY A 225 -78.98 -13.11 -44.62
N THR A 226 -80.13 -12.60 -45.04
CA THR A 226 -81.41 -12.46 -44.31
C THR A 226 -81.91 -13.75 -43.61
N GLY A 227 -81.24 -14.19 -42.56
CA GLY A 227 -81.56 -15.35 -41.74
C GLY A 227 -80.81 -15.29 -40.41
N SER A 228 -81.41 -15.87 -39.36
CA SER A 228 -80.84 -15.92 -38.01
C SER A 228 -79.46 -16.61 -38.02
N LEU A 229 -78.49 -16.03 -37.31
CA LEU A 229 -77.12 -16.55 -37.22
C LEU A 229 -77.09 -17.97 -36.65
N SER A 230 -76.29 -18.85 -37.26
CA SER A 230 -76.01 -20.20 -36.75
C SER A 230 -75.04 -20.15 -35.56
N GLU A 231 -75.15 -21.09 -34.61
CA GLU A 231 -74.30 -21.20 -33.43
C GLU A 231 -72.80 -21.27 -33.77
N ALA A 232 -72.45 -21.84 -34.93
CA ALA A 232 -71.08 -21.87 -35.44
C ALA A 232 -70.55 -20.48 -35.86
N GLN A 233 -71.40 -19.59 -36.37
CA GLN A 233 -71.03 -18.23 -36.78
C GLN A 233 -70.86 -17.29 -35.58
N ILE A 234 -71.63 -17.51 -34.52
CA ILE A 234 -71.50 -16.79 -33.25
C ILE A 234 -70.14 -17.12 -32.60
N ALA A 235 -69.70 -18.37 -32.66
CA ALA A 235 -68.38 -18.78 -32.18
C ALA A 235 -67.23 -18.16 -32.98
N GLU A 236 -67.39 -17.99 -34.31
CA GLU A 236 -66.41 -17.32 -35.17
C GLU A 236 -66.31 -15.81 -34.87
N ILE A 237 -67.45 -15.14 -34.64
CA ILE A 237 -67.49 -13.72 -34.23
C ILE A 237 -66.82 -13.55 -32.87
N ARG A 238 -67.06 -14.46 -31.92
CA ARG A 238 -66.39 -14.47 -30.62
C ARG A 238 -64.87 -14.58 -30.75
N ALA A 239 -64.38 -15.47 -31.62
CA ALA A 239 -62.95 -15.62 -31.89
C ALA A 239 -62.35 -14.34 -32.52
N LYS A 240 -63.04 -13.74 -33.49
CA LYS A 240 -62.61 -12.49 -34.14
C LYS A 240 -62.60 -11.28 -33.20
N VAL A 241 -63.53 -11.23 -32.25
CA VAL A 241 -63.57 -10.18 -31.21
C VAL A 241 -62.45 -10.38 -30.17
N ALA A 242 -62.11 -11.63 -29.82
CA ALA A 242 -60.96 -11.93 -28.98
C ALA A 242 -59.62 -11.52 -29.63
N GLU A 243 -59.55 -11.57 -30.96
CA GLU A 243 -58.44 -11.08 -31.78
C GLU A 243 -58.47 -9.56 -32.02
N GLY A 244 -59.55 -8.86 -31.64
CA GLY A 244 -59.66 -7.40 -31.70
C GLY A 244 -60.24 -6.83 -33.01
N ASP A 245 -60.82 -7.66 -33.88
CA ASP A 245 -61.45 -7.21 -35.12
C ASP A 245 -62.90 -6.75 -34.89
N LEU A 246 -63.09 -5.43 -34.87
CA LEU A 246 -64.39 -4.76 -34.66
C LEU A 246 -65.05 -4.29 -35.97
N THR A 247 -64.57 -4.76 -37.12
CA THR A 247 -65.03 -4.33 -38.46
C THR A 247 -66.56 -4.37 -38.68
N PRO A 248 -67.32 -5.38 -38.19
CA PRO A 248 -68.77 -5.42 -38.37
C PRO A 248 -69.52 -4.30 -37.63
N VAL A 249 -69.06 -3.97 -36.42
CA VAL A 249 -69.65 -2.92 -35.57
C VAL A 249 -69.33 -1.53 -36.12
N LEU A 250 -68.09 -1.32 -36.58
CA LEU A 250 -67.65 -0.06 -37.19
C LEU A 250 -68.43 0.28 -38.47
N ARG A 251 -68.78 -0.72 -39.29
CA ARG A 251 -69.60 -0.50 -40.50
C ARG A 251 -71.05 -0.13 -40.19
N ALA A 252 -71.64 -0.71 -39.14
CA ALA A 252 -72.99 -0.35 -38.71
C ALA A 252 -73.02 1.08 -38.13
N TYR A 253 -72.02 1.45 -37.33
CA TYR A 253 -71.83 2.83 -36.86
C TYR A 253 -71.80 3.84 -38.00
N GLU A 254 -70.95 3.60 -39.00
CA GLU A 254 -70.73 4.52 -40.13
C GLU A 254 -71.98 4.68 -41.00
N LYS A 255 -72.80 3.63 -41.08
CA LYS A 255 -74.09 3.65 -41.78
C LYS A 255 -75.16 4.42 -40.99
N ASP A 256 -75.22 4.28 -39.67
CA ASP A 256 -76.20 4.97 -38.84
C ASP A 256 -75.85 6.44 -38.59
N LEU A 257 -74.56 6.78 -38.60
CA LEU A 257 -74.09 8.17 -38.51
C LEU A 257 -74.51 9.00 -39.73
N ARG A 258 -74.73 8.36 -40.89
CA ARG A 258 -75.27 9.02 -42.10
C ARG A 258 -76.74 9.43 -41.96
N LYS A 259 -77.51 8.87 -41.01
CA LYS A 259 -78.92 9.22 -40.74
C LYS A 259 -79.18 9.30 -39.22
N PRO A 260 -78.73 10.38 -38.56
CA PRO A 260 -78.63 10.45 -37.09
C PRO A 260 -79.99 10.32 -36.37
N PHE A 261 -81.06 10.87 -36.94
CA PHE A 261 -82.38 10.84 -36.31
C PHE A 261 -83.06 9.46 -36.36
N ILE A 262 -82.79 8.65 -37.39
CA ILE A 262 -83.42 7.33 -37.55
C ILE A 262 -82.62 6.26 -36.78
N GLY A 263 -81.29 6.35 -36.76
CA GLY A 263 -80.42 5.42 -36.01
C GLY A 263 -80.52 5.57 -34.49
N THR A 264 -80.80 6.79 -33.99
CA THR A 264 -81.03 7.03 -32.55
C THR A 264 -82.36 6.44 -32.08
N VAL A 265 -83.41 6.53 -32.89
CA VAL A 265 -84.76 6.00 -32.56
C VAL A 265 -84.80 4.47 -32.61
N ARG A 266 -83.93 3.84 -33.41
CA ARG A 266 -83.81 2.38 -33.52
C ARG A 266 -82.86 1.74 -32.51
N GLY A 267 -82.06 2.55 -31.80
CA GLY A 267 -81.20 2.12 -30.67
C GLY A 267 -79.75 1.76 -31.02
N ASP A 268 -79.43 1.50 -32.29
CA ASP A 268 -78.10 1.03 -32.72
C ASP A 268 -76.98 2.10 -32.59
N LEU A 269 -77.31 3.38 -32.80
CA LEU A 269 -76.34 4.47 -32.71
C LEU A 269 -75.88 4.70 -31.25
N VAL A 270 -76.80 4.61 -30.30
CA VAL A 270 -76.50 4.80 -28.87
C VAL A 270 -75.61 3.67 -28.35
N ARG A 271 -75.91 2.42 -28.76
CA ARG A 271 -75.12 1.24 -28.39
C ARG A 271 -73.69 1.33 -28.94
N THR A 272 -73.53 1.81 -30.16
CA THR A 272 -72.19 1.94 -30.76
C THR A 272 -71.37 3.07 -30.14
N LEU A 273 -72.01 4.19 -29.78
CA LEU A 273 -71.37 5.24 -28.98
C LEU A 273 -70.92 4.73 -27.60
N LEU A 274 -71.74 3.91 -26.94
CA LEU A 274 -71.38 3.30 -25.65
C LEU A 274 -70.16 2.36 -25.77
N ILE A 275 -70.08 1.56 -26.84
CA ILE A 275 -68.91 0.71 -27.13
C ILE A 275 -67.65 1.57 -27.29
N GLN A 276 -67.73 2.69 -28.00
CA GLN A 276 -66.59 3.55 -28.25
C GLN A 276 -66.12 4.29 -26.99
N VAL A 277 -67.06 4.69 -26.13
CA VAL A 277 -66.74 5.24 -24.81
C VAL A 277 -66.02 4.18 -23.96
N GLN A 278 -66.48 2.93 -23.97
CA GLN A 278 -65.80 1.84 -23.24
C GLN A 278 -64.40 1.55 -23.80
N LYS A 279 -64.24 1.54 -25.12
CA LYS A 279 -62.93 1.38 -25.77
C LYS A 279 -61.98 2.51 -25.37
N THR A 280 -62.45 3.74 -25.38
CA THR A 280 -61.66 4.92 -24.96
C THR A 280 -61.27 4.83 -23.48
N LYS A 281 -62.17 4.36 -22.62
CA LYS A 281 -61.87 4.12 -21.19
C LYS A 281 -60.75 3.09 -21.01
N VAL A 282 -60.77 2.00 -21.77
CA VAL A 282 -59.72 0.97 -21.72
C VAL A 282 -58.39 1.52 -22.24
N ASP A 283 -58.40 2.22 -23.37
CA ASP A 283 -57.17 2.76 -23.97
C ASP A 283 -56.52 3.83 -23.06
N VAL A 284 -57.34 4.66 -22.40
CA VAL A 284 -56.87 5.63 -21.39
C VAL A 284 -56.28 4.93 -20.16
N GLN A 285 -56.90 3.85 -19.67
CA GLN A 285 -56.34 3.08 -18.55
C GLN A 285 -54.99 2.43 -18.89
N VAL A 286 -54.86 1.87 -20.10
CA VAL A 286 -53.59 1.31 -20.59
C VAL A 286 -52.52 2.40 -20.71
N ALA A 287 -52.87 3.58 -21.22
CA ALA A 287 -51.94 4.71 -21.29
C ALA A 287 -51.51 5.22 -19.90
N LEU A 288 -52.45 5.30 -18.95
CA LEU A 288 -52.17 5.65 -17.55
C LEU A 288 -51.22 4.64 -16.88
N SER A 289 -51.41 3.34 -17.13
CA SER A 289 -50.49 2.29 -16.67
C SER A 289 -49.10 2.41 -17.32
N GLY A 290 -49.04 2.80 -18.59
CA GLY A 290 -47.77 3.10 -19.27
C GLY A 290 -47.01 4.26 -18.62
N ILE A 291 -47.71 5.33 -18.21
CA ILE A 291 -47.11 6.48 -17.52
C ILE A 291 -46.56 6.07 -16.15
N ASP A 292 -47.29 5.26 -15.38
CA ASP A 292 -46.82 4.77 -14.08
C ASP A 292 -45.53 3.95 -14.23
N SER A 293 -45.46 3.11 -15.28
CA SER A 293 -44.24 2.34 -15.59
C SER A 293 -43.04 3.24 -15.92
N LEU A 294 -43.27 4.37 -16.60
CA LEU A 294 -42.22 5.32 -16.95
C LEU A 294 -41.71 6.08 -15.72
N LEU A 295 -42.62 6.55 -14.85
CA LEU A 295 -42.27 7.20 -13.58
C LEU A 295 -41.48 6.24 -12.67
N LYS A 296 -41.88 4.97 -12.61
CA LYS A 296 -41.14 3.91 -11.91
C LYS A 296 -39.74 3.69 -12.47
N SER A 297 -39.58 3.74 -13.79
CA SER A 297 -38.26 3.59 -14.42
C SER A 297 -37.31 4.75 -14.12
N GLN A 298 -37.86 5.97 -13.96
CA GLN A 298 -37.09 7.17 -13.60
C GLN A 298 -36.79 7.24 -12.10
N GLU A 299 -37.62 6.63 -11.25
CA GLU A 299 -37.37 6.49 -9.81
C GLU A 299 -36.00 5.85 -9.53
N LEU A 300 -35.58 4.88 -10.34
CA LEU A 300 -34.27 4.23 -10.23
C LEU A 300 -33.12 5.19 -10.57
N VAL A 301 -33.27 6.04 -11.58
CA VAL A 301 -32.29 7.08 -11.92
C VAL A 301 -32.21 8.11 -10.80
N PHE A 302 -33.34 8.58 -10.28
CA PHE A 302 -33.38 9.49 -9.14
C PHE A 302 -32.77 8.86 -7.88
N GLY A 303 -32.96 7.56 -7.66
CA GLY A 303 -32.32 6.80 -6.58
C GLY A 303 -30.79 6.79 -6.69
N PHE A 304 -30.25 6.56 -7.88
CA PHE A 304 -28.80 6.60 -8.11
C PHE A 304 -28.21 8.01 -7.99
N VAL A 305 -28.91 9.02 -8.50
CA VAL A 305 -28.49 10.42 -8.37
C VAL A 305 -28.47 10.84 -6.88
N GLY A 306 -29.45 10.41 -6.09
CA GLY A 306 -29.48 10.65 -4.64
C GLY A 306 -28.39 9.91 -3.86
N LEU A 307 -27.97 8.73 -4.31
CA LEU A 307 -26.93 7.92 -3.67
C LEU A 307 -25.50 8.40 -3.98
N THR A 308 -25.31 9.09 -5.11
CA THR A 308 -23.98 9.49 -5.60
C THR A 308 -23.19 10.37 -4.62
N PRO A 309 -23.76 11.43 -4.00
CA PRO A 309 -23.00 12.28 -3.09
C PRO A 309 -22.57 11.54 -1.81
N GLY A 310 -23.40 10.61 -1.31
CA GLY A 310 -23.07 9.78 -0.14
C GLY A 310 -21.84 8.90 -0.39
N VAL A 311 -21.81 8.23 -1.55
CA VAL A 311 -20.67 7.37 -1.94
C VAL A 311 -19.39 8.20 -2.15
N LEU A 312 -19.50 9.38 -2.77
CA LEU A 312 -18.35 10.26 -2.99
C LEU A 312 -17.74 10.72 -1.67
N VAL A 313 -18.56 11.17 -0.72
CA VAL A 313 -18.11 11.59 0.62
C VAL A 313 -17.47 10.43 1.37
N CYS A 314 -18.05 9.22 1.33
CA CYS A 314 -17.43 8.04 1.93
C CYS A 314 -16.07 7.73 1.31
N PHE A 315 -15.97 7.71 -0.03
CA PHE A 315 -14.70 7.46 -0.72
C PHE A 315 -13.63 8.50 -0.36
N ALA A 316 -14.01 9.78 -0.33
CA ALA A 316 -13.12 10.87 0.07
C ALA A 316 -12.65 10.71 1.53
N ALA A 317 -13.55 10.36 2.45
CA ALA A 317 -13.22 10.11 3.86
C ALA A 317 -12.28 8.92 4.03
N PHE A 318 -12.55 7.79 3.35
CA PHE A 318 -11.68 6.61 3.36
C PHE A 318 -10.30 6.92 2.78
N ARG A 319 -10.23 7.65 1.66
CA ARG A 319 -8.96 8.06 1.06
C ARG A 319 -8.19 9.04 1.95
N TYR A 320 -8.88 9.96 2.61
CA TYR A 320 -8.27 10.89 3.55
C TYR A 320 -7.71 10.16 4.78
N LEU A 321 -8.47 9.26 5.39
CA LEU A 321 -7.96 8.40 6.46
C LEU A 321 -6.76 7.58 5.98
N GLY A 322 -6.90 6.88 4.85
CA GLY A 322 -5.81 6.09 4.26
C GLY A 322 -4.54 6.91 4.00
N SER A 323 -4.69 8.17 3.56
CA SER A 323 -3.57 9.09 3.34
C SER A 323 -2.92 9.55 4.65
N VAL A 324 -3.70 9.91 5.67
CA VAL A 324 -3.19 10.37 6.96
C VAL A 324 -2.47 9.24 7.71
N PHE A 325 -3.03 8.03 7.69
CA PHE A 325 -2.42 6.85 8.30
C PHE A 325 -1.26 6.29 7.46
N GLY A 326 -1.38 6.30 6.12
CA GLY A 326 -0.39 5.77 5.18
C GLY A 326 0.83 6.66 4.95
N SER A 327 0.68 7.99 5.00
CA SER A 327 1.78 8.96 4.79
C SER A 327 2.95 8.76 5.75
N ARG A 328 2.67 8.24 6.97
CA ARG A 328 3.73 7.96 7.96
C ARG A 328 4.65 6.82 7.53
N LYS A 329 4.16 5.85 6.73
CA LYS A 329 4.98 4.74 6.24
C LYS A 329 5.96 5.22 5.16
N GLY A 330 5.49 6.04 4.21
CA GLY A 330 6.34 6.68 3.20
C GLY A 330 7.39 7.62 3.79
N LEU A 331 7.01 8.50 4.71
CA LEU A 331 7.93 9.40 5.42
C LEU A 331 9.00 8.65 6.22
N ARG A 332 8.64 7.53 6.86
CA ARG A 332 9.60 6.69 7.59
C ARG A 332 10.59 6.01 6.66
N GLN A 333 10.14 5.53 5.50
CA GLN A 333 11.01 4.93 4.49
C GLN A 333 11.94 5.96 3.86
N GLY A 334 11.45 7.14 3.47
CA GLY A 334 12.28 8.23 2.96
C GLY A 334 13.31 8.72 3.98
N ARG A 335 12.98 8.74 5.28
CA ARG A 335 13.98 9.03 6.33
C ARG A 335 15.07 7.95 6.44
N LYS A 336 14.73 6.68 6.26
CA LYS A 336 15.72 5.57 6.26
C LYS A 336 16.60 5.63 5.02
N ALA A 337 16.03 5.87 3.85
CA ALA A 337 16.75 6.08 2.60
C ALA A 337 17.71 7.27 2.71
N GLY A 338 17.21 8.43 3.16
CA GLY A 338 18.04 9.63 3.35
C GLY A 338 19.16 9.46 4.37
N GLN A 339 18.99 8.65 5.42
CA GLN A 339 20.09 8.31 6.33
C GLN A 339 21.16 7.44 5.65
N THR A 340 20.74 6.51 4.78
CA THR A 340 21.64 5.63 4.03
C THR A 340 22.44 6.41 2.99
N VAL A 341 21.80 7.38 2.30
CA VAL A 341 22.48 8.31 1.40
C VAL A 341 23.51 9.16 2.13
N ARG A 342 23.27 9.55 3.39
CA ARG A 342 24.27 10.29 4.18
C ARG A 342 25.50 9.46 4.48
N VAL A 343 25.34 8.17 4.76
CA VAL A 343 26.45 7.22 4.97
C VAL A 343 27.23 7.07 3.66
N LEU A 344 26.54 6.88 2.54
CA LEU A 344 27.19 6.80 1.21
C LEU A 344 27.99 8.07 0.88
N ARG A 345 27.43 9.25 1.18
CA ARG A 345 28.13 10.54 1.03
C ARG A 345 29.31 10.70 2.00
N ASN A 346 29.22 10.13 3.20
CA ASN A 346 30.35 10.14 4.12
C ASN A 346 31.49 9.25 3.58
N ILE A 347 31.17 8.08 3.01
CA ILE A 347 32.13 7.21 2.33
C ILE A 347 32.77 7.94 1.14
N ASP A 348 31.96 8.56 0.28
CA ASP A 348 32.44 9.40 -0.85
C ASP A 348 33.42 10.46 -0.38
N ARG A 349 33.07 11.16 0.72
CA ARG A 349 33.92 12.18 1.31
C ARG A 349 35.21 11.62 1.90
N ILE A 350 35.18 10.43 2.51
CA ILE A 350 36.38 9.76 3.03
C ILE A 350 37.30 9.40 1.87
N LEU A 351 36.79 8.75 0.82
CA LEU A 351 37.58 8.35 -0.35
C LEU A 351 38.15 9.54 -1.13
N THR A 352 37.40 10.64 -1.23
CA THR A 352 37.83 11.85 -1.96
C THR A 352 38.84 12.70 -1.18
N LEU A 353 38.72 12.74 0.15
CA LEU A 353 39.62 13.53 1.02
C LEU A 353 40.83 12.74 1.51
N ALA A 354 40.83 11.42 1.36
CA ALA A 354 41.95 10.60 1.78
C ALA A 354 43.21 11.01 1.04
N ALA A 355 44.30 11.22 1.79
CA ALA A 355 45.61 11.38 1.21
C ALA A 355 46.12 9.98 0.82
N PRO A 356 46.32 9.69 -0.47
CA PRO A 356 46.85 8.39 -0.87
C PRO A 356 48.25 8.20 -0.27
N THR A 357 48.48 7.04 0.33
CA THR A 357 49.83 6.58 0.70
C THR A 357 50.64 6.36 -0.58
N GLN A 358 51.97 6.26 -0.49
CA GLN A 358 52.90 6.15 -1.63
C GLN A 358 52.52 5.05 -2.66
N ASN A 359 51.78 4.02 -2.24
CA ASN A 359 51.32 2.91 -3.08
C ASN A 359 49.93 3.12 -3.70
N GLY A 360 49.32 4.31 -3.57
CA GLY A 360 47.95 4.58 -4.02
C GLY A 360 46.87 3.93 -3.14
N VAL A 361 47.26 3.46 -1.96
CA VAL A 361 46.43 2.79 -0.96
C VAL A 361 45.95 3.80 0.09
N LEU A 362 44.78 3.53 0.68
CA LEU A 362 44.14 4.37 1.69
C LEU A 362 44.95 4.32 3.02
N SER A 363 45.09 5.45 3.72
CA SER A 363 45.70 5.46 5.07
C SER A 363 44.89 4.58 6.05
N TYR A 364 45.56 3.90 6.99
CA TYR A 364 44.92 3.03 7.98
C TYR A 364 43.75 3.70 8.72
N LYS A 365 43.89 4.98 9.05
CA LYS A 365 42.83 5.79 9.67
C LYS A 365 41.59 5.86 8.77
N ASP A 366 41.77 6.24 7.52
CA ASP A 366 40.67 6.46 6.57
C ASP A 366 40.04 5.13 6.16
N HIS A 367 40.85 4.07 6.11
CA HIS A 367 40.39 2.71 5.92
C HIS A 367 39.50 2.20 7.06
N GLY A 368 39.91 2.39 8.31
CA GLY A 368 39.05 2.03 9.44
C GLY A 368 37.78 2.88 9.53
N LEU A 369 37.82 4.15 9.12
CA LEU A 369 36.61 4.98 8.98
C LEU A 369 35.68 4.45 7.89
N LEU A 370 36.24 4.03 6.74
CA LEU A 370 35.47 3.39 5.67
C LEU A 370 34.80 2.12 6.16
N LEU A 371 35.52 1.23 6.88
CA LEU A 371 34.94 0.00 7.41
C LEU A 371 33.79 0.30 8.38
N CYS A 372 33.94 1.32 9.24
CA CYS A 372 32.87 1.72 10.16
C CYS A 372 31.61 2.17 9.41
N GLU A 373 31.75 3.02 8.39
CA GLU A 373 30.62 3.50 7.59
C GLU A 373 30.01 2.37 6.74
N VAL A 374 30.83 1.46 6.21
CA VAL A 374 30.37 0.25 5.50
C VAL A 374 29.60 -0.69 6.43
N HIS A 375 30.05 -0.89 7.67
CA HIS A 375 29.32 -1.69 8.64
C HIS A 375 27.94 -1.10 8.93
N VAL A 376 27.86 0.22 9.12
CA VAL A 376 26.59 0.94 9.28
C VAL A 376 25.71 0.81 8.03
N LEU A 377 26.31 0.84 6.84
CA LEU A 377 25.64 0.65 5.56
C LEU A 377 25.03 -0.76 5.44
N ARG A 378 25.79 -1.80 5.77
CA ARG A 378 25.36 -3.21 5.81
C ARG A 378 24.19 -3.42 6.78
N GLN A 379 24.27 -2.87 7.99
CA GLN A 379 23.18 -2.96 8.97
C GLN A 379 21.89 -2.28 8.48
N ARG A 380 22.01 -1.21 7.69
CA ARG A 380 20.88 -0.47 7.12
C ARG A 380 20.31 -1.15 5.87
N ALA A 381 21.15 -1.80 5.07
CA ALA A 381 20.76 -2.51 3.87
C ALA A 381 19.66 -3.55 4.15
N HIS A 382 19.80 -4.34 5.22
CA HIS A 382 18.81 -5.31 5.68
C HIS A 382 17.40 -4.73 5.94
N LYS A 383 17.30 -3.41 6.21
CA LYS A 383 16.02 -2.74 6.50
C LYS A 383 15.45 -1.98 5.32
N LEU A 384 16.23 -1.81 4.25
CA LEU A 384 15.90 -0.99 3.09
C LEU A 384 15.60 -1.84 1.84
N PHE A 385 16.38 -2.90 1.63
CA PHE A 385 16.31 -3.72 0.42
C PHE A 385 15.54 -5.04 0.64
N PRO A 386 14.82 -5.53 -0.40
CA PRO A 386 14.36 -6.91 -0.44
C PRO A 386 15.55 -7.87 -0.63
N GLY A 387 15.38 -9.15 -0.26
CA GLY A 387 16.48 -10.11 -0.08
C GLY A 387 17.41 -10.30 -1.29
N ASP A 388 16.90 -10.32 -2.51
CA ASP A 388 17.71 -10.57 -3.71
C ASP A 388 18.65 -9.38 -4.00
N ILE A 389 18.10 -8.17 -4.04
CA ILE A 389 18.85 -6.91 -4.22
C ILE A 389 19.81 -6.66 -3.04
N GLN A 390 19.46 -7.17 -1.86
CA GLN A 390 20.35 -7.09 -0.70
C GLN A 390 21.63 -7.90 -0.91
N ARG A 391 21.59 -9.03 -1.62
CA ARG A 391 22.79 -9.84 -1.89
C ARG A 391 23.73 -9.12 -2.85
N GLU A 392 23.19 -8.66 -3.98
CA GLU A 392 23.93 -7.84 -4.97
C GLU A 392 24.55 -6.60 -4.30
N PHE A 393 23.79 -5.91 -3.44
CA PHE A 393 24.30 -4.75 -2.72
C PHE A 393 25.44 -5.10 -1.76
N LEU A 394 25.39 -6.27 -1.11
CA LEU A 394 26.44 -6.70 -0.19
C LEU A 394 27.71 -7.13 -0.95
N GLU A 395 27.58 -7.68 -2.14
CA GLU A 395 28.71 -7.96 -3.04
C GLU A 395 29.40 -6.65 -3.45
N ASP A 396 28.64 -5.65 -3.91
CA ASP A 396 29.17 -4.33 -4.25
C ASP A 396 29.83 -3.63 -3.05
N VAL A 397 29.27 -3.80 -1.84
CA VAL A 397 29.85 -3.26 -0.61
C VAL A 397 31.11 -4.03 -0.18
N SER A 398 31.20 -5.32 -0.50
CA SER A 398 32.42 -6.11 -0.28
C SER A 398 33.55 -5.65 -1.20
N ASP A 399 33.24 -5.36 -2.47
CA ASP A 399 34.19 -4.78 -3.42
C ASP A 399 34.73 -3.43 -2.93
N LEU A 400 33.88 -2.62 -2.31
CA LEU A 400 34.25 -1.32 -1.72
C LEU A 400 35.21 -1.47 -0.52
N CYS A 401 35.15 -2.58 0.22
CA CYS A 401 36.06 -2.87 1.31
C CYS A 401 37.44 -3.36 0.84
N ASN A 402 37.57 -3.81 -0.40
CA ASN A 402 38.82 -4.35 -0.91
C ASN A 402 39.83 -3.22 -1.19
N ILE A 403 40.87 -3.14 -0.35
CA ILE A 403 41.89 -2.08 -0.38
C ILE A 403 42.86 -2.28 -1.55
N ASN A 404 43.14 -3.54 -1.91
CA ASN A 404 44.12 -3.93 -2.91
C ASN A 404 43.77 -3.46 -4.33
N THR A 405 42.52 -3.05 -4.55
CA THR A 405 42.02 -2.52 -5.83
C THR A 405 42.31 -1.03 -6.04
N GLY A 406 42.74 -0.31 -5.00
CA GLY A 406 43.08 1.11 -5.04
C GLY A 406 41.89 2.07 -5.00
N ILE A 407 42.16 3.33 -4.59
CA ILE A 407 41.13 4.35 -4.32
C ILE A 407 40.25 4.65 -5.56
N GLN A 408 40.84 4.65 -6.75
CA GLN A 408 40.11 4.94 -8.00
C GLN A 408 39.06 3.88 -8.32
N GLN A 409 39.34 2.61 -8.02
CA GLN A 409 38.39 1.52 -8.25
C GLN A 409 37.28 1.54 -7.20
N GLN A 410 37.62 1.85 -5.94
CA GLN A 410 36.64 2.05 -4.86
C GLN A 410 35.66 3.19 -5.17
N LEU A 411 36.12 4.31 -5.73
CA LEU A 411 35.25 5.40 -6.19
C LEU A 411 34.29 4.97 -7.30
N LYS A 412 34.77 4.17 -8.28
CA LYS A 412 33.91 3.62 -9.34
C LYS A 412 32.86 2.66 -8.80
N VAL A 413 33.21 1.82 -7.83
CA VAL A 413 32.27 0.92 -7.15
C VAL A 413 31.23 1.73 -6.38
N LEU A 414 31.63 2.82 -5.73
CA LEU A 414 30.71 3.73 -5.04
C LEU A 414 29.70 4.38 -6.00
N ASP A 415 30.17 4.82 -7.17
CA ASP A 415 29.31 5.36 -8.22
C ASP A 415 28.35 4.30 -8.78
N ARG A 416 28.82 3.05 -8.97
CA ARG A 416 27.99 1.90 -9.35
C ARG A 416 26.86 1.68 -8.33
N ILE A 417 27.18 1.69 -7.03
CA ILE A 417 26.19 1.56 -5.96
C ILE A 417 25.19 2.73 -6.02
N ARG A 418 25.68 3.96 -6.14
CA ARG A 418 24.81 5.15 -6.17
C ARG A 418 23.83 5.12 -7.34
N TRP A 419 24.28 4.68 -8.51
CA TRP A 419 23.45 4.57 -9.71
C TRP A 419 22.50 3.38 -9.65
N GLY A 420 23.02 2.18 -9.39
CA GLY A 420 22.28 0.92 -9.41
C GLY A 420 21.16 0.86 -8.38
N TYR A 421 21.40 1.40 -7.18
CA TYR A 421 20.41 1.35 -6.09
C TYR A 421 19.62 2.66 -5.91
N SER A 422 19.73 3.59 -6.87
CA SER A 422 19.07 4.91 -6.81
C SER A 422 17.56 4.85 -6.61
N LYS A 423 16.89 3.81 -7.11
CA LYS A 423 15.45 3.58 -6.96
C LYS A 423 15.02 3.40 -5.49
N TRP A 424 15.83 2.75 -4.68
CA TRP A 424 15.54 2.46 -3.26
C TRP A 424 16.11 3.51 -2.30
N LEU A 425 17.04 4.34 -2.79
CA LEU A 425 17.64 5.44 -2.05
C LEU A 425 16.85 6.77 -2.15
N ARG A 426 15.72 6.79 -2.87
CA ARG A 426 14.84 7.96 -3.04
C ARG A 426 13.77 8.12 -1.95
#